data_AF-A0A3Q0CET2-F1
#
_entry.id   AF-A0A3Q0CET2-F1
#
_cell.length_a   1.000
_cell.length_b   1.000
_cell.length_c   1.000
_cell.angle_alpha   90.00
_cell.angle_beta   90.00
_cell.angle_gamma   90.00
#
_symmetry.space_group_name_H-M   'P 1'
#
loop_
_entity.id
_entity.type
_entity.pdbx_description
1 polymer ?
#
loop_
_entity_poly.entity_id
_entity_poly.type
_entity_poly.pdbx_seq_one_letter_code
_entity_poly.pdbx_strand_id
1 'polypeptide(L)'
;MRVFELFSGFLKYFPGGHKQISKNLQEILDYIDHSVKKHRATLDPNNPRDFIDTYLLRMEKEKSNPQTEFHQQNLIISVLSLFFAGTETSSTTLRYGFLLMLKYPHVAETP
;
A
#
# COMPACT_ATOMS: atom_id res chain seq x y z
N MET A 1 3.01 9.46 17.71
CA MET A 1 1.62 9.17 17.25
C MET A 1 0.55 9.87 18.10
N ARG A 2 0.46 9.62 19.42
CA ARG A 2 -0.62 10.19 20.27
C ARG A 2 -0.80 11.72 20.21
N VAL A 3 0.28 12.51 20.13
CA VAL A 3 0.19 13.98 20.03
C VAL A 3 -0.39 14.43 18.67
N PHE A 4 -0.08 13.73 17.58
CA PHE A 4 -0.59 14.07 16.25
C PHE A 4 -2.09 13.78 16.13
N GLU A 5 -2.57 12.70 16.75
CA GLU A 5 -4.00 12.37 16.81
C GLU A 5 -4.81 13.43 17.57
N LEU A 6 -4.30 13.88 18.73
CA LEU A 6 -4.96 14.87 19.59
C LEU A 6 -5.12 16.25 18.94
N PHE A 7 -4.19 16.65 18.08
CA PHE A 7 -4.20 17.98 17.44
C PHE A 7 -4.50 17.96 15.93
N SER A 8 -4.78 16.78 15.35
CA SER A 8 -5.07 16.61 13.91
C SER A 8 -6.14 17.56 13.39
N GLY A 9 -7.22 17.77 14.15
CA GLY A 9 -8.32 18.67 13.82
C GLY A 9 -7.94 20.15 13.76
N PHE A 10 -6.93 20.58 14.53
CA PHE A 10 -6.40 21.95 14.51
C PHE A 10 -5.27 22.09 13.49
N LEU A 11 -4.35 21.12 13.46
CA LEU A 11 -3.18 21.12 12.59
C LEU A 11 -3.52 21.07 11.10
N LYS A 12 -4.68 20.50 10.71
CA LYS A 12 -5.13 20.45 9.30
C LYS A 12 -5.20 21.83 8.63
N TYR A 13 -5.41 22.90 9.39
CA TYR A 13 -5.51 24.26 8.87
C TYR A 13 -4.14 24.91 8.63
N PHE A 14 -3.09 24.44 9.31
CA PHE A 14 -1.75 25.02 9.24
C PHE A 14 -0.93 24.40 8.10
N PRO A 15 -0.03 25.16 7.46
CA PRO A 15 0.95 24.56 6.55
C PRO A 15 1.90 23.63 7.34
N GLY A 16 2.34 22.54 6.70
CA GLY A 16 3.28 21.61 7.33
C GLY A 16 3.40 20.28 6.59
N GLY A 17 4.31 19.43 7.05
CA GLY A 17 4.63 18.14 6.41
C GLY A 17 3.42 17.21 6.24
N HIS A 18 2.41 17.32 7.10
CA HIS A 18 1.17 16.53 6.98
C HIS A 18 0.40 16.83 5.68
N LYS A 19 0.43 18.07 5.15
CA LYS A 19 -0.18 18.41 3.86
C LYS A 19 0.56 17.73 2.71
N GLN A 20 1.89 17.70 2.77
CA GLN A 20 2.70 16.99 1.78
C GLN A 20 2.48 15.47 1.84
N ILE A 21 2.42 14.88 3.05
CA ILE A 21 2.09 13.47 3.24
C ILE A 21 0.71 13.16 2.64
N SER A 22 -0.30 14.00 2.93
CA SER A 22 -1.65 13.85 2.38
C SER A 22 -1.65 13.93 0.85
N LYS A 23 -0.87 14.84 0.25
CA LYS A 23 -0.74 14.96 -1.20
C LYS A 23 -0.11 13.71 -1.81
N ASN A 24 1.02 13.25 -1.26
CA ASN A 24 1.69 12.04 -1.72
C ASN A 24 0.79 10.81 -1.59
N LEU A 25 0.04 10.70 -0.49
CA LEU A 25 -0.92 9.61 -0.30
C LEU A 25 -2.02 9.66 -1.35
N GLN A 26 -2.55 10.84 -1.67
CA GLN A 26 -3.56 11.00 -2.72
C GLN A 26 -3.01 10.56 -4.09
N GLU A 27 -1.79 10.95 -4.43
CA GLU A 27 -1.15 10.53 -5.70
C GLU A 27 -1.02 8.99 -5.80
N ILE A 28 -0.70 8.31 -4.70
CA ILE A 28 -0.64 6.84 -4.64
C ILE A 28 -2.05 6.24 -4.78
N LEU A 29 -3.05 6.78 -4.10
CA LEU A 29 -4.45 6.33 -4.19
C LEU A 29 -4.97 6.47 -5.62
N ASP A 30 -4.71 7.59 -6.29
CA ASP A 30 -5.10 7.84 -7.68
C ASP A 30 -4.43 6.85 -8.63
N TYR A 31 -3.15 6.54 -8.40
CA TYR A 31 -2.43 5.52 -9.16
C TYR A 31 -3.04 4.12 -8.98
N ILE A 32 -3.35 3.73 -7.74
CA ILE A 32 -3.99 2.44 -7.44
C ILE A 32 -5.35 2.36 -8.12
N ASP A 33 -6.20 3.38 -8.00
CA ASP A 33 -7.52 3.41 -8.63
C ASP A 33 -7.42 3.28 -10.16
N HIS A 34 -6.48 4.00 -10.78
CA HIS A 34 -6.20 3.88 -12.21
C HIS A 34 -5.75 2.46 -12.60
N SER A 35 -4.89 1.85 -11.78
CA SER A 35 -4.48 0.45 -11.98
C SER A 35 -5.67 -0.50 -11.88
N VAL A 36 -6.54 -0.35 -10.89
CA VAL A 36 -7.74 -1.18 -10.73
C VAL A 36 -8.68 -1.03 -11.94
N LYS A 37 -8.85 0.18 -12.48
CA LYS A 37 -9.62 0.41 -13.72
C LYS A 37 -9.03 -0.34 -14.91
N LYS A 38 -7.70 -0.29 -15.07
CA LYS A 38 -7.00 -1.08 -16.11
C LYS A 38 -7.20 -2.58 -15.91
N HIS A 39 -7.13 -3.06 -14.67
CA HIS A 39 -7.35 -4.48 -14.37
C HIS A 39 -8.76 -4.92 -14.75
N ARG A 40 -9.78 -4.15 -14.36
CA ARG A 40 -11.18 -4.39 -14.75
C ARG A 40 -11.37 -4.45 -16.26
N ALA A 41 -10.72 -3.56 -17.02
CA ALA A 41 -10.87 -3.49 -18.48
C ALA A 41 -10.32 -4.71 -19.22
N THR A 42 -9.35 -5.43 -18.62
CA THR A 42 -8.69 -6.59 -19.23
C THR A 42 -8.85 -7.85 -18.37
N LEU A 43 -9.87 -7.91 -17.52
CA LEU A 43 -10.04 -9.00 -16.56
C LEU A 43 -10.44 -10.28 -17.30
N ASP A 44 -9.62 -11.32 -17.15
CA ASP A 44 -9.94 -12.68 -17.61
C ASP A 44 -10.25 -13.58 -16.40
N PRO A 45 -11.51 -14.01 -16.21
CA PRO A 45 -11.89 -14.90 -15.11
C PRO A 45 -11.15 -16.24 -15.07
N ASN A 46 -10.61 -16.70 -16.20
CA ASN A 46 -9.89 -17.96 -16.28
C ASN A 46 -8.39 -17.81 -15.99
N ASN A 47 -7.87 -16.59 -15.98
CA ASN A 47 -6.46 -16.30 -15.82
C ASN A 47 -6.21 -15.02 -15.00
N PRO A 48 -6.48 -15.05 -13.68
CA PRO A 48 -6.22 -13.91 -12.81
C PRO A 48 -4.72 -13.63 -12.73
N ARG A 49 -4.30 -12.40 -13.06
CA ARG A 49 -2.88 -12.05 -13.16
C ARG A 49 -2.22 -11.81 -11.81
N ASP A 50 -2.97 -11.25 -10.87
CA ASP A 50 -2.46 -10.84 -9.56
C ASP A 50 -3.58 -10.67 -8.51
N PHE A 51 -3.21 -10.06 -7.39
CA PHE A 51 -4.11 -9.75 -6.27
C PHE A 51 -5.33 -8.93 -6.70
N ILE A 52 -5.16 -7.93 -7.58
CA ILE A 52 -6.26 -7.05 -8.01
C ILE A 52 -7.28 -7.87 -8.78
N ASP A 53 -6.85 -8.65 -9.77
CA ASP A 53 -7.76 -9.51 -10.55
C ASP A 53 -8.48 -10.52 -9.64
N THR A 54 -7.76 -11.16 -8.73
CA THR A 54 -8.34 -12.14 -7.80
C THR A 54 -9.41 -11.50 -6.91
N TYR A 55 -9.15 -10.30 -6.40
CA TYR A 55 -10.11 -9.55 -5.60
C TYR A 55 -11.32 -9.13 -6.43
N LEU A 56 -11.13 -8.65 -7.65
CA LEU A 56 -12.21 -8.27 -8.57
C LEU A 56 -13.13 -9.45 -8.88
N LEU A 57 -12.57 -10.64 -9.11
CA LEU A 57 -13.36 -11.86 -9.30
C LEU A 57 -14.12 -12.26 -8.03
N ARG A 58 -13.53 -12.04 -6.85
CA ARG A 58 -14.22 -12.27 -5.58
C ARG A 58 -15.38 -11.30 -5.39
N MET A 59 -15.20 -10.02 -5.72
CA MET A 59 -16.28 -9.03 -5.70
C MET A 59 -17.46 -9.46 -6.57
N GLU A 60 -17.21 -9.96 -7.78
CA GLU A 60 -18.29 -10.42 -8.67
C GLU A 60 -19.02 -11.64 -8.08
N LYS A 61 -18.29 -12.59 -7.50
CA LYS A 61 -18.88 -13.76 -6.82
C LYS A 61 -19.73 -13.39 -5.62
N GLU A 62 -19.41 -12.29 -4.93
CA GLU A 62 -20.12 -11.83 -3.74
C GLU A 62 -21.18 -10.75 -4.00
N LYS A 63 -21.44 -10.40 -5.27
CA LYS A 63 -22.40 -9.35 -5.67
C LYS A 63 -23.80 -9.50 -5.03
N SER A 64 -24.24 -10.73 -4.80
CA SER A 64 -25.57 -11.01 -4.22
C SER A 64 -25.58 -10.97 -2.68
N ASN A 65 -24.44 -10.81 -2.03
CA ASN A 65 -24.32 -10.71 -0.58
C ASN A 65 -24.32 -9.22 -0.16
N PRO A 66 -25.41 -8.70 0.44
CA PRO A 66 -25.47 -7.30 0.88
C PRO A 66 -24.54 -6.99 2.07
N GLN A 67 -23.97 -8.01 2.72
CA GLN A 67 -23.04 -7.88 3.85
C GLN A 67 -21.60 -8.18 3.44
N THR A 68 -21.27 -8.06 2.16
CA THR A 68 -19.91 -8.30 1.67
C THR A 68 -18.96 -7.15 2.01
N GLU A 69 -17.76 -7.51 2.46
CA GLU A 69 -16.65 -6.57 2.64
C GLU A 69 -15.79 -6.42 1.37
N PHE A 70 -16.13 -7.16 0.30
CA PHE A 70 -15.43 -7.09 -0.99
C PHE A 70 -16.00 -5.97 -1.84
N HIS A 71 -15.52 -4.75 -1.61
CA HIS A 71 -15.86 -3.57 -2.41
C HIS A 71 -14.63 -2.75 -2.81
N GLN A 72 -14.81 -1.83 -3.78
CA GLN A 72 -13.72 -1.07 -4.41
C GLN A 72 -12.84 -0.32 -3.41
N GLN A 73 -13.43 0.32 -2.40
CA GLN A 73 -12.65 1.04 -1.38
C GLN A 73 -11.74 0.09 -0.58
N ASN A 74 -12.25 -1.07 -0.14
CA ASN A 74 -11.45 -2.05 0.59
C ASN A 74 -10.35 -2.65 -0.29
N LEU A 75 -10.60 -2.84 -1.59
CA LEU A 75 -9.55 -3.22 -2.55
C LEU A 75 -8.43 -2.18 -2.59
N ILE A 76 -8.76 -0.90 -2.81
CA ILE A 76 -7.76 0.18 -2.90
C ILE A 76 -6.93 0.27 -1.60
N ILE A 77 -7.60 0.25 -0.44
CA ILE A 77 -6.92 0.31 0.86
C ILE A 77 -6.06 -0.95 1.12
N SER A 78 -6.50 -2.12 0.68
CA SER A 78 -5.72 -3.35 0.78
C SER A 78 -4.44 -3.29 -0.06
N VAL A 79 -4.55 -2.84 -1.32
CA VAL A 79 -3.38 -2.65 -2.21
C VAL A 79 -2.42 -1.61 -1.62
N LEU A 80 -2.95 -0.49 -1.12
CA LEU A 80 -2.17 0.54 -0.43
C LEU A 80 -1.40 -0.05 0.76
N SER A 81 -2.10 -0.83 1.60
CA SER A 81 -1.52 -1.44 2.81
C SER A 81 -0.39 -2.41 2.46
N LEU A 82 -0.60 -3.26 1.45
CA LEU A 82 0.42 -4.19 0.96
C LEU A 82 1.66 -3.43 0.44
N PHE A 83 1.44 -2.35 -0.32
CA PHE A 83 2.53 -1.54 -0.85
C PHE A 83 3.36 -0.87 0.24
N PHE A 84 2.70 -0.23 1.20
CA PHE A 84 3.37 0.44 2.34
C PHE A 84 4.12 -0.57 3.21
N ALA A 85 3.47 -1.65 3.61
CA ALA A 85 4.06 -2.66 4.48
C ALA A 85 5.29 -3.31 3.86
N GLY A 86 5.23 -3.67 2.57
CA GLY A 86 6.31 -4.39 1.89
C GLY A 86 7.48 -3.51 1.46
N THR A 87 7.25 -2.24 1.12
CA THR A 87 8.30 -1.41 0.51
C THR A 87 9.23 -0.81 1.55
N GLU A 88 8.69 -0.10 2.55
CA GLU A 88 9.51 0.68 3.47
C GLU A 88 10.30 -0.21 4.43
N THR A 89 9.67 -1.25 4.98
CA THR A 89 10.28 -2.13 5.97
C THR A 89 11.42 -2.96 5.38
N SER A 90 11.18 -3.62 4.23
CA SER A 90 12.20 -4.43 3.55
C SER A 90 13.34 -3.58 3.01
N SER A 91 13.04 -2.43 2.38
CA SER A 91 14.06 -1.50 1.89
C SER A 91 14.95 -0.98 3.03
N THR A 92 14.34 -0.57 4.14
CA THR A 92 15.08 -0.10 5.32
C THR A 92 15.92 -1.21 5.91
N THR A 93 15.36 -2.41 6.06
CA THR A 93 16.10 -3.58 6.57
C THR A 93 17.33 -3.88 5.72
N LEU A 94 17.18 -3.90 4.38
CA LEU A 94 18.30 -4.15 3.48
C LEU A 94 19.34 -3.03 3.55
N ARG A 95 18.92 -1.76 3.57
CA ARG A 95 19.84 -0.61 3.72
C ARG A 95 20.67 -0.72 5.00
N TYR A 96 20.03 -1.03 6.12
CA TYR A 96 20.72 -1.23 7.39
C TYR A 96 21.57 -2.50 7.38
N GLY A 97 21.09 -3.57 6.75
CA GLY A 97 21.84 -4.81 6.57
C GLY A 97 23.17 -4.56 5.86
N PHE A 98 23.16 -3.87 4.72
CA PHE A 98 24.38 -3.50 4.01
C PHE A 98 25.26 -2.54 4.80
N LEU A 99 24.69 -1.54 5.48
CA LEU A 99 25.45 -0.64 6.35
C LEU A 99 26.18 -1.40 7.46
N LEU A 100 25.54 -2.41 8.05
CA LEU A 100 26.14 -3.26 9.06
C LEU A 100 27.22 -4.16 8.47
N MET A 101 27.03 -4.74 7.28
CA MET A 101 28.05 -5.51 6.58
C MET A 101 29.31 -4.68 6.31
N LEU A 102 29.16 -3.43 5.86
CA LEU A 102 30.29 -2.51 5.66
C LEU A 102 31.01 -2.14 6.97
N LYS A 103 30.26 -2.03 8.07
CA LYS A 103 30.81 -1.74 9.40
C LYS A 103 31.52 -2.94 10.02
N TYR A 104 31.08 -4.15 9.68
CA TYR A 104 31.62 -5.42 10.19
C TYR A 104 32.01 -6.35 9.04
N PRO A 105 33.11 -6.06 8.29
CA PRO A 105 33.46 -6.81 7.08
C PRO A 105 33.63 -8.32 7.30
N HIS A 106 34.12 -8.73 8.48
CA HIS A 106 34.27 -10.15 8.86
C HIS A 106 32.95 -10.94 8.91
N VAL A 107 31.79 -10.25 8.99
CA VAL A 107 30.46 -10.89 8.93
C VAL A 107 30.03 -11.13 7.48
N ALA A 108 30.45 -10.27 6.55
CA ALA A 108 30.14 -10.40 5.12
C ALA A 108 31.14 -11.31 4.39
N GLU A 109 32.41 -11.24 4.80
CA GLU A 109 33.51 -12.09 4.33
C GLU A 109 33.65 -13.27 5.29
N THR A 110 32.63 -14.14 5.34
CA THR A 110 32.81 -15.46 5.96
C THR A 110 33.77 -16.28 5.10
N PRO A 111 34.85 -16.87 5.68
CA PRO A 111 35.75 -17.75 4.94
C PRO A 111 35.07 -19.03 4.46
#